data_AF-A0A5C6RQ65-F1
#
_entry.id   AF-A0A5C6RQ65-F1
#
_cell.length_a   1.000
_cell.length_b   1.000
_cell.length_c   1.000
_cell.angle_alpha   90.00
_cell.angle_beta   90.00
_cell.angle_gamma   90.00
#
_symmetry.space_group_name_H-M   'P 1'
#
loop_
_entity.id
_entity.type
_entity.pdbx_description
1 polymer ?
#
loop_
_entity_poly.entity_id
_entity_poly.type
_entity_poly.pdbx_seq_one_letter_code
_entity_poly.pdbx_strand_id
1 'polypeptide(L)'
;MPKRKVTPFARFLLAMVFIVPLAFAGASYINGEDPIQNFKDWTGMGQSAPAAQETSASPNAAPVRKAKTAKPSLDEEVKRLEKEVAKRDAAIKDLQQQLENCQ
;
A
#
# COMPACT_ATOMS: atom_id res chain seq x y z
N MET A 1 -9.64 38.83 -22.63
CA MET A 1 -9.17 37.89 -21.60
C MET A 1 -8.52 36.69 -22.28
N PRO A 2 -7.23 36.42 -22.07
CA PRO A 2 -6.56 35.28 -22.71
C PRO A 2 -7.08 33.95 -22.14
N LYS A 3 -7.68 33.11 -22.99
CA LYS A 3 -8.08 31.75 -22.63
C LYS A 3 -6.82 30.88 -22.56
N ARG A 4 -6.41 30.47 -21.36
CA ARG A 4 -5.28 29.55 -21.18
C ARG A 4 -5.63 28.21 -21.82
N LYS A 5 -4.98 27.89 -22.94
CA LYS A 5 -5.07 26.58 -23.58
C LYS A 5 -4.12 25.64 -22.86
N VAL A 6 -4.64 24.53 -22.35
CA VAL A 6 -3.81 23.49 -21.72
C VAL A 6 -3.02 22.79 -22.84
N THR A 7 -1.69 22.75 -22.71
CA THR A 7 -0.85 22.06 -23.68
C THR A 7 -1.04 20.55 -23.57
N PRO A 8 -0.86 19.79 -24.66
CA PRO A 8 -0.90 18.32 -24.59
C PRO A 8 0.10 17.76 -23.57
N PHE A 9 1.28 18.38 -23.44
CA PHE A 9 2.26 18.03 -22.41
C PHE A 9 1.70 18.23 -20.98
N ALA A 10 1.00 19.33 -20.71
CA ALA A 10 0.38 19.54 -19.40
C ALA A 10 -0.72 18.52 -19.09
N ARG A 11 -1.47 18.07 -20.11
CA ARG A 11 -2.44 16.97 -19.96
C ARG A 11 -1.76 15.64 -19.64
N PHE A 12 -0.64 15.34 -20.30
CA PHE A 12 0.16 14.15 -20.02
C PHE A 12 0.73 14.17 -18.60
N LEU A 13 1.30 15.30 -18.18
CA LEU A 13 1.88 15.45 -16.85
C LEU A 13 0.81 15.30 -15.76
N LEU A 14 -0.37 15.88 -15.98
CA LEU A 14 -1.52 15.71 -15.08
C LEU A 14 -1.95 14.24 -14.98
N ALA A 15 -1.98 13.50 -16.10
CA ALA A 15 -2.29 12.07 -16.09
C ALA A 15 -1.24 11.25 -15.32
N MET A 16 0.05 11.57 -15.50
CA MET A 16 1.16 10.93 -14.79
C MET A 16 1.04 11.06 -13.26
N VAL A 17 0.58 12.20 -12.75
CA VAL A 17 0.38 12.40 -11.29
C VAL A 17 -0.58 11.36 -10.70
N PHE A 18 -1.55 10.86 -11.47
CA PHE A 18 -2.45 9.79 -11.02
C PHE A 18 -1.93 8.41 -11.37
N ILE A 19 -1.44 8.21 -12.60
CA ILE A 19 -1.03 6.89 -13.10
C ILE A 19 0.16 6.34 -12.31
N VAL A 20 1.14 7.19 -11.97
CA VAL A 20 2.34 6.74 -11.25
C VAL A 20 2.02 6.13 -9.87
N PRO A 21 1.29 6.81 -8.96
CA PRO A 21 0.96 6.21 -7.67
C PRO A 21 0.04 4.99 -7.81
N LEU A 22 -0.87 4.98 -8.79
CA LEU A 22 -1.71 3.81 -9.10
C LEU A 22 -0.87 2.60 -9.57
N ALA A 23 0.10 2.83 -10.44
CA ALA A 23 1.00 1.79 -10.93
C ALA A 23 1.92 1.26 -9.81
N PHE A 24 2.42 2.14 -8.95
CA PHE A 24 3.19 1.77 -7.78
C PHE A 24 2.35 0.90 -6.83
N ALA A 25 1.14 1.34 -6.49
CA ALA A 25 0.23 0.58 -5.64
C ALA A 25 -0.15 -0.79 -6.25
N GLY A 26 -0.40 -0.83 -7.56
CA GLY A 26 -0.71 -2.08 -8.27
C GLY A 26 0.47 -3.04 -8.31
N ALA A 27 1.69 -2.56 -8.55
CA ALA A 27 2.90 -3.37 -8.53
C ALA A 27 3.18 -3.93 -7.13
N SER A 28 3.02 -3.12 -6.09
CA SER A 28 3.16 -3.58 -4.69
C SER A 28 2.10 -4.62 -4.32
N TYR A 29 0.85 -4.46 -4.76
CA TYR A 29 -0.21 -5.42 -4.51
C TYR A 29 0.08 -6.81 -5.12
N ILE A 30 0.62 -6.86 -6.35
CA ILE A 30 1.00 -8.13 -7.00
C ILE A 30 2.20 -8.77 -6.30
N ASN A 31 3.14 -7.98 -5.79
CA ASN A 31 4.33 -8.46 -5.09
C ASN A 31 4.07 -8.80 -3.61
N GLY A 32 2.88 -8.54 -3.08
CA GLY A 32 2.54 -8.74 -1.66
C GLY A 32 3.21 -7.73 -0.71
N GLU A 33 3.70 -6.61 -1.23
CA GLU A 33 4.25 -5.52 -0.44
C GLU A 33 3.19 -4.46 -0.15
N ASP A 34 3.29 -3.79 1.02
CA ASP A 34 2.38 -2.69 1.37
C ASP A 34 2.89 -1.36 0.77
N PRO A 35 2.24 -0.81 -0.27
CA PRO A 35 2.68 0.43 -0.92
C PRO A 35 2.63 1.62 0.04
N ILE A 36 1.75 1.61 1.04
CA ILE A 36 1.61 2.72 1.99
C ILE A 36 2.80 2.73 2.95
N GLN A 37 3.28 1.55 3.34
CA GLN A 37 4.45 1.43 4.21
C GLN A 37 5.74 1.83 3.47
N ASN A 38 5.92 1.33 2.24
CA ASN A 38 7.04 1.76 1.38
C ASN A 38 7.02 3.27 1.09
N PHE A 39 5.84 3.85 0.88
CA PHE A 39 5.72 5.30 0.69
C PHE A 39 6.06 6.08 1.96
N LYS A 40 5.72 5.56 3.14
CA LYS A 40 6.03 6.17 4.43
C LYS A 40 7.53 6.15 4.73
N ASP A 41 8.20 5.05 4.39
CA ASP A 41 9.65 4.90 4.51
C ASP A 41 10.39 5.79 3.50
N TRP A 42 9.87 5.92 2.27
CA TRP A 42 10.45 6.76 1.22
C TRP A 42 10.25 8.26 1.47
N THR A 43 9.08 8.67 1.96
CA THR A 43 8.77 10.09 2.23
C THR A 43 9.29 10.59 3.58
N GLY A 44 9.83 9.71 4.42
CA GLY A 44 10.36 10.07 5.74
C GLY A 44 9.29 10.57 6.73
N MET A 45 8.00 10.50 6.38
CA MET A 45 6.90 11.08 7.18
C MET A 45 6.57 10.26 8.45
N GLY A 46 7.40 9.26 8.78
CA GLY A 46 7.40 8.53 10.05
C GLY A 46 8.65 8.77 10.92
N GLN A 47 9.57 9.63 10.49
CA GLN A 47 10.87 9.80 11.16
C GLN A 47 10.90 11.04 12.04
N SER A 48 10.50 10.88 13.31
CA SER A 48 10.98 11.78 14.38
C SER A 48 12.50 11.57 14.52
N ALA A 49 13.25 12.62 14.21
CA ALA A 49 14.70 12.75 14.00
C ALA A 49 15.66 12.25 15.12
N PRO A 50 17.01 12.30 14.98
CA PRO A 50 17.87 12.31 13.77
C PRO A 50 19.00 11.25 13.80
N ALA A 51 19.58 10.90 12.65
CA ALA A 51 21.02 10.63 12.52
C ALA A 51 21.46 10.84 11.06
N ALA A 52 22.69 11.32 10.91
CA ALA A 52 23.29 11.95 9.74
C ALA A 52 23.33 11.11 8.45
N GLN A 53 23.50 11.85 7.35
CA GLN A 53 23.74 11.46 5.96
C GLN A 53 24.82 10.38 5.79
N GLU A 54 24.73 9.61 4.69
CA GLU A 54 25.77 9.49 3.64
C GLU A 54 25.29 8.51 2.54
N THR A 55 24.97 8.99 1.34
CA THR A 55 25.74 8.82 0.09
C THR A 55 26.14 7.38 -0.29
N SER A 56 25.64 6.97 -1.46
CA SER A 56 26.34 6.17 -2.48
C SER A 56 26.63 4.68 -2.24
N ALA A 57 25.99 3.87 -3.10
CA ALA A 57 26.52 2.68 -3.80
C ALA A 57 26.86 1.38 -3.04
N SER A 58 26.34 0.29 -3.66
CA SER A 58 26.88 -1.09 -3.68
C SER A 58 26.50 -2.05 -2.54
N PRO A 59 26.32 -3.37 -2.83
CA PRO A 59 25.65 -4.33 -1.95
C PRO A 59 26.64 -5.04 -1.03
N ASN A 60 26.09 -5.66 0.02
CA ASN A 60 26.72 -6.63 0.94
C ASN A 60 27.20 -6.07 2.29
N ALA A 61 26.30 -6.05 3.28
CA ALA A 61 26.64 -6.28 4.68
C ALA A 61 25.40 -6.82 5.44
N ALA A 62 25.56 -8.01 6.00
CA ALA A 62 24.54 -8.79 6.69
C ALA A 62 24.29 -8.25 8.14
N PRO A 63 23.42 -8.87 8.95
CA PRO A 63 22.29 -8.20 9.59
C PRO A 63 22.51 -7.97 11.09
N VAL A 64 22.24 -6.76 11.60
CA VAL A 64 22.18 -6.53 13.06
C VAL A 64 20.94 -5.72 13.44
N ARG A 65 19.89 -6.49 13.74
CA ARG A 65 19.02 -6.36 14.92
C ARG A 65 18.80 -4.93 15.46
N LYS A 66 17.62 -4.38 15.20
CA LYS A 66 16.80 -3.84 16.30
C LYS A 66 15.48 -4.59 16.36
N ALA A 67 15.39 -5.37 17.41
CA ALA A 67 14.30 -6.26 17.71
C ALA A 67 13.29 -5.56 18.63
N LYS A 68 12.03 -5.97 18.46
CA LYS A 68 11.04 -6.17 19.53
C LYS A 68 10.58 -4.93 20.31
N THR A 69 9.57 -4.24 19.79
CA THR A 69 8.47 -3.64 20.59
C THR A 69 7.32 -3.18 19.66
N ALA A 70 6.64 -4.11 18.96
CA ALA A 70 5.36 -3.83 18.28
C ALA A 70 4.60 -5.12 17.87
N LYS A 71 4.92 -6.28 18.46
CA LYS A 71 4.35 -7.56 18.01
C LYS A 71 2.93 -7.91 18.52
N PRO A 72 2.39 -7.38 19.63
CA PRO A 72 1.07 -7.84 20.08
C PRO A 72 -0.11 -7.22 19.31
N SER A 73 0.07 -6.08 18.62
CA SER A 73 -1.02 -5.41 17.91
C SER A 73 -1.28 -5.99 16.52
N LEU A 74 -0.22 -6.35 15.78
CA LEU A 74 -0.37 -6.94 14.44
C LEU A 74 -1.07 -8.31 14.46
N ASP A 75 -0.73 -9.16 15.43
CA ASP A 75 -1.34 -10.50 15.53
C ASP A 75 -2.85 -10.41 15.87
N GLU A 76 -3.25 -9.40 16.65
CA GLU A 76 -4.66 -9.12 16.95
C GLU A 76 -5.40 -8.55 15.74
N GLU A 77 -4.74 -7.71 14.95
CA GLU A 77 -5.29 -7.19 13.70
C GLU A 77 -5.49 -8.30 12.67
N VAL A 78 -4.49 -9.19 12.46
CA VAL A 78 -4.63 -10.32 11.54
C VAL A 78 -5.79 -11.23 11.96
N LYS A 79 -5.91 -11.59 13.24
CA LYS A 79 -7.06 -12.37 13.73
C LYS A 79 -8.40 -11.68 13.54
N ARG A 80 -8.45 -10.35 13.67
CA ARG A 80 -9.67 -9.57 13.44
C ARG A 80 -10.05 -9.58 11.97
N LEU A 81 -9.07 -9.36 11.08
CA LEU A 81 -9.25 -9.37 9.64
C LEU A 81 -9.67 -10.76 9.13
N GLU A 82 -9.06 -11.84 9.61
CA GLU A 82 -9.45 -13.22 9.28
C GLU A 82 -10.91 -13.52 9.67
N LYS A 83 -11.34 -13.08 10.87
CA LYS A 83 -12.74 -13.21 11.30
C LYS A 83 -13.70 -12.42 10.43
N GLU A 84 -13.29 -11.25 9.94
CA GLU A 84 -14.13 -10.43 9.07
C GLU A 84 -14.26 -11.02 7.67
N VAL A 85 -13.17 -11.55 7.11
CA VAL A 85 -13.17 -12.27 5.82
C VAL A 85 -14.08 -13.50 5.91
N ALA A 86 -13.92 -14.34 6.95
CA ALA A 86 -14.74 -15.54 7.12
C ALA A 86 -16.25 -15.23 7.23
N LYS A 87 -16.62 -14.10 7.88
CA LYS A 87 -18.02 -13.66 7.95
C LYS A 87 -18.56 -13.22 6.59
N ARG A 88 -17.76 -12.47 5.82
CA ARG A 88 -18.15 -12.02 4.49
C ARG A 88 -18.29 -13.20 3.52
N ASP A 89 -17.39 -14.17 3.59
CA ASP A 89 -17.45 -15.40 2.79
C ASP A 89 -18.68 -16.24 3.13
N ALA A 90 -19.02 -16.37 4.42
CA ALA A 90 -20.24 -17.05 4.85
C ALA A 90 -21.51 -16.34 4.34
N ALA A 91 -21.53 -15.00 4.39
CA ALA A 91 -22.65 -14.22 3.86
C ALA A 91 -22.78 -14.36 2.34
N ILE A 92 -21.68 -14.32 1.59
CA ILE A 92 -21.67 -14.52 0.14
C ILE A 92 -22.22 -15.91 -0.20
N LYS A 93 -21.79 -16.94 0.54
CA LYS A 93 -22.26 -18.31 0.33
C LYS A 93 -23.76 -18.45 0.60
N ASP A 94 -24.26 -17.84 1.66
CA ASP A 94 -25.69 -17.85 2.00
C ASP A 94 -26.52 -17.12 0.92
N LEU A 95 -26.06 -15.96 0.48
CA LEU A 95 -26.66 -15.20 -0.63
C LEU A 95 -26.66 -16.00 -1.94
N GLN A 96 -25.58 -16.69 -2.27
CA GLN A 96 -25.50 -17.57 -3.43
C GLN A 96 -26.50 -18.72 -3.34
N GLN A 97 -26.61 -19.35 -2.16
CA GLN A 97 -27.53 -20.46 -1.94
C GLN A 97 -29.00 -20.01 -1.99
N GLN A 98 -29.31 -18.78 -1.55
CA GLN A 98 -30.63 -18.19 -1.73
C GLN A 98 -30.96 -17.92 -3.19
N LEU A 99 -30.00 -17.46 -3.99
CA LEU A 99 -30.20 -17.28 -5.43
C LEU A 99 -30.39 -18.60 -6.17
N GLU A 100 -29.63 -19.62 -5.78
CA GLU A 100 -29.72 -20.97 -6.36
C GLU A 100 -31.03 -21.67 -5.99
N ASN A 101 -31.55 -21.45 -4.77
CA ASN A 101 -32.86 -21.95 -4.35
C ASN A 101 -34.05 -21.12 -4.87
N CYS A 102 -33.80 -19.90 -5.37
CA CYS A 102 -34.82 -19.04 -5.99
C CYS A 102 -34.86 -19.14 -7.53
N GLN A 103 -33.98 -19.93 -8.14
CA GLN A 103 -34.07 -20.36 -9.54
C GLN A 103 -34.75 -21.73 -9.65
#